data_AF-A0A2W0CAL6-F1
#
_entry.id   AF-A0A2W0CAL6-F1
#
_cell.length_a   1.000
_cell.length_b   1.000
_cell.length_c   1.000
_cell.angle_alpha   90.00
_cell.angle_beta   90.00
_cell.angle_gamma   90.00
#
_symmetry.space_group_name_H-M   'P 1'
#
loop_
_entity.id
_entity.type
_entity.pdbx_description
1 polymer ?
#
loop_
_entity_poly.entity_id
_entity_poly.type
_entity_poly.pdbx_seq_one_letter_code
_entity_poly.pdbx_strand_id
1 'polypeptide(L)'
;MLSGNFLQLTVCLLLTSVNNPASVKSVRQSMYLLEDVQGQRWCAYRSQAAWKSAVDSLQALGVATVEYRNEHSSAVNFTQQDEAGDWIVYDRYSSGENGRLNQLRRKINIIPGDVSGEQVFEINDESANKISTVRRKLSTRKIDGNPRDVWLPDLPVITTLQAFPFSSLLNKRSAVLSKGKDCEPIPPQ
;
A
#
# COMPACT_ATOMS: atom_id res chain seq x y z
N MET A 1 -63.45 39.70 51.73
CA MET A 1 -63.96 39.94 50.37
C MET A 1 -62.80 39.85 49.39
N LEU A 2 -62.90 38.92 48.42
CA LEU A 2 -62.30 38.88 47.07
C LEU A 2 -60.79 39.21 46.96
N SER A 3 -59.90 38.25 46.70
CA SER A 3 -59.50 37.74 45.36
C SER A 3 -58.01 37.36 45.50
N GLY A 4 -57.33 36.41 44.84
CA GLY A 4 -57.58 35.58 43.67
C GLY A 4 -56.23 35.38 42.95
N ASN A 5 -55.82 34.11 42.78
CA ASN A 5 -54.90 33.54 41.76
C ASN A 5 -53.49 34.14 41.49
N PHE A 6 -52.46 33.29 41.52
CA PHE A 6 -51.96 32.57 40.32
C PHE A 6 -50.74 31.69 40.68
N LEU A 7 -50.89 30.36 40.58
CA LEU A 7 -49.75 29.45 40.49
C LEU A 7 -49.10 29.62 39.10
N GLN A 8 -47.83 30.00 39.04
CA GLN A 8 -47.00 29.76 37.86
C GLN A 8 -46.19 28.49 38.04
N LEU A 9 -46.62 27.42 37.37
CA LEU A 9 -45.78 26.25 37.09
C LEU A 9 -44.67 26.69 36.14
N THR A 10 -43.43 26.71 36.61
CA THR A 10 -42.26 26.84 35.74
C THR A 10 -41.87 25.45 35.26
N VAL A 11 -42.20 25.14 34.01
CA VAL A 11 -41.76 23.91 33.33
C VAL A 11 -40.28 24.09 32.95
N CYS A 12 -39.40 23.43 33.69
CA CYS A 12 -37.97 23.34 33.35
C CYS A 12 -37.80 22.34 32.18
N LEU A 13 -37.69 22.85 30.95
CA LEU A 13 -37.28 22.08 29.79
C LEU A 13 -35.80 21.68 29.93
N LEU A 14 -35.57 20.42 30.34
CA LEU A 14 -34.27 19.77 30.27
C LEU A 14 -33.90 19.54 28.79
N LEU A 15 -33.05 20.40 28.26
CA LEU A 15 -32.36 20.18 26.99
C LEU A 15 -31.32 19.06 27.17
N THR A 16 -31.71 17.82 26.88
CA THR A 16 -30.76 16.73 26.70
C THR A 16 -30.07 16.92 25.35
N SER A 17 -28.84 17.42 25.38
CA SER A 17 -27.94 17.42 24.23
C SER A 17 -27.66 15.97 23.84
N VAL A 18 -28.30 15.54 22.75
CA VAL A 18 -27.98 14.28 22.07
C VAL A 18 -26.57 14.42 21.51
N ASN A 19 -25.56 13.93 22.23
CA ASN A 19 -24.21 13.78 21.71
C ASN A 19 -24.24 12.70 20.63
N ASN A 20 -24.46 13.11 19.38
CA ASN A 20 -24.24 12.26 18.23
C ASN A 20 -22.74 11.90 18.21
N PRO A 21 -22.34 10.63 18.30
CA PRO A 21 -20.94 10.27 18.17
C PRO A 21 -20.50 10.70 16.78
N ALA A 22 -19.56 11.65 16.73
CA ALA A 22 -18.96 12.10 15.49
C ALA A 22 -18.41 10.88 14.74
N SER A 23 -18.90 10.63 13.52
CA SER A 23 -18.34 9.62 12.63
C SER A 23 -16.87 9.96 12.42
N VAL A 24 -15.96 9.18 13.03
CA VAL A 24 -14.52 9.32 12.84
C VAL A 24 -14.23 9.01 11.38
N LYS A 25 -14.04 10.05 10.56
CA LYS A 25 -13.62 9.89 9.16
C LYS A 25 -12.27 9.18 9.16
N SER A 26 -12.23 7.98 8.60
CA SER A 26 -10.99 7.23 8.43
C SER A 26 -10.00 8.05 7.59
N VAL A 27 -8.88 8.44 8.20
CA VAL A 27 -7.83 9.19 7.53
C VAL A 27 -7.03 8.21 6.68
N ARG A 28 -7.04 8.42 5.36
CA ARG A 28 -6.16 7.72 4.44
C ARG A 28 -4.85 8.49 4.32
N GLN A 29 -3.73 7.80 4.53
CA GLN A 29 -2.41 8.37 4.36
C GLN A 29 -1.55 7.42 3.53
N SER A 30 -0.59 7.96 2.79
CA SER A 30 0.35 7.16 2.02
C SER A 30 1.77 7.56 2.37
N MET A 31 2.65 6.56 2.39
CA MET A 31 4.08 6.74 2.43
C MET A 31 4.66 6.22 1.13
N TYR A 32 5.56 6.99 0.53
CA TYR A 32 6.16 6.69 -0.77
C TYR A 32 7.61 6.34 -0.57
N LEU A 33 8.07 5.23 -1.14
CA LEU A 33 9.40 4.70 -0.91
C LEU A 33 10.11 4.46 -2.24
N LEU A 34 11.42 4.64 -2.25
CA LEU A 34 12.27 4.29 -3.38
C LEU A 34 13.57 3.68 -2.88
N GLU A 35 14.14 2.83 -3.71
CA GLU A 35 15.48 2.28 -3.57
C GLU A 35 16.49 3.22 -4.22
N ASP A 36 17.46 3.67 -3.43
CA ASP A 36 18.64 4.41 -3.88
C ASP A 36 19.80 3.42 -3.91
N VAL A 37 19.98 2.75 -5.06
CA VAL A 37 20.98 1.70 -5.27
C VAL A 37 22.40 2.24 -5.05
N GLN A 38 22.68 3.44 -5.56
CA GLN A 38 24.00 4.09 -5.39
C GLN A 38 24.28 4.41 -3.92
N GLY A 39 23.26 4.88 -3.19
CA GLY A 39 23.34 5.15 -1.76
C GLY A 39 23.18 3.92 -0.87
N GLN A 40 23.00 2.72 -1.44
CA GLN A 40 22.72 1.45 -0.74
C GLN A 40 21.66 1.58 0.35
N ARG A 41 20.55 2.27 0.04
CA ARG A 41 19.52 2.61 1.03
C ARG A 41 18.12 2.64 0.43
N TRP A 42 17.14 2.43 1.29
CA TRP A 42 15.76 2.81 0.99
C TRP A 42 15.47 4.19 1.56
N CYS A 43 14.68 4.98 0.85
CA CYS A 43 14.22 6.29 1.31
C CYS A 43 12.70 6.35 1.27
N ALA A 44 12.10 6.81 2.37
CA ALA A 44 10.67 7.08 2.48
C ALA A 44 10.39 8.58 2.45
N TYR A 45 9.25 8.95 1.86
CA TYR A 45 8.80 10.30 1.63
C TYR A 45 7.33 10.42 2.02
N ARG A 46 6.98 11.55 2.64
CA ARG A 46 5.57 11.93 2.87
C ARG A 46 4.90 12.47 1.61
N SER A 47 5.64 13.20 0.79
CA SER A 47 5.12 13.88 -0.40
C SER A 47 5.33 13.04 -1.66
N GLN A 48 4.24 12.75 -2.37
CA GLN A 48 4.30 12.05 -3.65
C GLN A 48 5.11 12.85 -4.68
N ALA A 49 5.02 14.18 -4.68
CA ALA A 49 5.73 15.03 -5.62
C ALA A 49 7.26 14.96 -5.39
N ALA A 50 7.69 15.02 -4.12
CA ALA A 50 9.10 14.88 -3.77
C ALA A 50 9.63 13.49 -4.10
N TRP A 51 8.84 12.45 -3.83
CA TRP A 51 9.17 11.07 -4.21
C TRP A 51 9.31 10.91 -5.72
N LYS A 52 8.35 11.39 -6.52
CA LYS A 52 8.45 11.33 -8.00
C LYS A 52 9.71 12.00 -8.52
N SER A 53 9.99 13.22 -8.04
CA SER A 53 11.21 13.94 -8.40
C SER A 53 12.48 13.14 -8.06
N ALA A 54 12.49 12.42 -6.95
CA ALA A 54 13.62 11.60 -6.54
C ALA A 54 13.73 10.30 -7.35
N VAL A 55 12.59 9.66 -7.69
CA VAL A 55 12.55 8.49 -8.59
C VAL A 55 13.14 8.85 -9.95
N ASP A 56 12.72 9.97 -10.53
CA ASP A 56 13.22 10.43 -11.83
C ASP A 56 14.71 10.78 -11.77
N SER A 57 15.15 11.46 -10.70
CA SER A 57 16.56 11.87 -10.55
C SER A 57 17.51 10.68 -10.33
N LEU A 58 17.07 9.64 -9.62
CA LEU A 58 17.89 8.48 -9.28
C LEU A 58 17.71 7.31 -10.24
N GLN A 59 16.74 7.40 -11.17
CA GLN A 59 16.34 6.30 -12.04
C GLN A 59 16.04 5.03 -11.22
N ALA A 60 15.28 5.19 -10.13
CA ALA A 60 15.05 4.12 -9.16
C ALA A 60 14.30 2.94 -9.78
N LEU A 61 14.88 1.74 -9.69
CA LEU A 61 14.31 0.50 -10.21
C LEU A 61 13.33 -0.17 -9.23
N GLY A 62 13.53 0.05 -7.92
CA GLY A 62 12.65 -0.39 -6.85
C GLY A 62 11.89 0.79 -6.25
N VAL A 63 10.55 0.74 -6.29
CA VAL A 63 9.70 1.76 -5.66
C VAL A 63 8.48 1.16 -4.98
N ALA A 64 8.03 1.76 -3.88
CA ALA A 64 6.82 1.30 -3.20
C ALA A 64 5.92 2.45 -2.74
N THR A 65 4.63 2.15 -2.58
CA THR A 65 3.66 3.00 -1.89
C THR A 65 2.93 2.17 -0.87
N VAL A 66 3.00 2.59 0.39
CA VAL A 66 2.28 1.98 1.51
C VAL A 66 1.08 2.85 1.82
N GLU A 67 -0.11 2.31 1.59
CA GLU A 67 -1.39 2.94 1.91
C GLU A 67 -1.78 2.53 3.34
N TYR A 68 -2.08 3.52 4.18
CA TYR A 68 -2.55 3.32 5.54
C TYR A 68 -4.02 3.69 5.66
N ARG A 69 -4.76 2.86 6.38
CA ARG A 69 -6.09 3.17 6.90
C ARG A 69 -5.98 3.18 8.42
N ASN A 70 -6.12 4.36 9.02
CA ASN A 70 -5.82 4.57 10.44
C ASN A 70 -4.33 4.22 10.73
N GLU A 71 -4.07 3.34 11.70
CA GLU A 71 -2.71 2.94 12.09
C GLU A 71 -2.17 1.75 11.29
N HIS A 72 -3.03 0.99 10.61
CA HIS A 72 -2.63 -0.21 9.88
C HIS A 72 -2.37 0.07 8.39
N SER A 73 -1.40 -0.65 7.82
CA SER A 73 -1.26 -0.74 6.37
C SER A 73 -2.49 -1.43 5.80
N SER A 74 -3.13 -0.82 4.80
CA SER A 74 -4.23 -1.41 4.04
C SER A 74 -3.76 -2.01 2.72
N ALA A 75 -2.69 -1.47 2.13
CA ALA A 75 -2.10 -1.99 0.91
C ALA A 75 -0.63 -1.59 0.77
N VAL A 76 0.15 -2.44 0.11
CA VAL A 76 1.50 -2.12 -0.35
C VAL A 76 1.55 -2.33 -1.86
N ASN A 77 1.77 -1.27 -2.60
CA ASN A 77 2.08 -1.35 -4.03
C ASN A 77 3.60 -1.34 -4.14
N PHE A 78 4.20 -2.41 -4.68
CA PHE A 78 5.64 -2.55 -4.83
C PHE A 78 5.96 -2.81 -6.30
N THR A 79 6.81 -1.97 -6.88
CA THR A 79 7.28 -2.11 -8.26
C THR A 79 8.76 -2.36 -8.25
N GLN A 80 9.18 -3.35 -9.03
CA GLN A 80 10.58 -3.68 -9.28
C GLN A 80 10.79 -3.85 -10.77
N GLN A 81 11.90 -3.33 -11.25
CA GLN A 81 12.42 -3.58 -12.59
C GLN A 81 13.79 -4.24 -12.44
N ASP A 82 14.13 -5.13 -13.34
CA ASP A 82 15.50 -5.64 -13.44
C ASP A 82 16.44 -4.59 -14.05
N GLU A 83 17.75 -4.75 -13.79
CA GLU A 83 18.77 -3.82 -14.26
C GLU A 83 18.86 -3.79 -15.80
N ALA A 84 18.62 -4.91 -16.46
CA ALA A 84 18.61 -5.01 -17.92
C ALA A 84 17.35 -4.39 -18.56
N GLY A 85 16.28 -4.20 -17.77
CA GLY A 85 14.97 -3.80 -18.27
C GLY A 85 14.24 -4.92 -19.02
N ASP A 86 14.63 -6.19 -18.80
CA ASP A 86 13.99 -7.34 -19.41
C ASP A 86 12.60 -7.61 -18.82
N TRP A 87 12.31 -7.10 -17.62
CA TRP A 87 10.99 -7.23 -17.02
C TRP A 87 10.70 -6.17 -15.96
N ILE A 88 9.41 -5.93 -15.78
CA ILE A 88 8.90 -5.10 -14.69
C ILE A 88 7.75 -5.81 -13.99
N VAL A 89 7.79 -5.79 -12.66
CA VAL A 89 6.78 -6.39 -11.78
C VAL A 89 6.07 -5.31 -11.00
N TYR A 90 4.75 -5.40 -10.99
CA TYR A 90 3.85 -4.58 -10.19
C TYR A 90 3.09 -5.48 -9.23
N ASP A 91 3.49 -5.45 -7.97
CA ASP A 91 2.85 -6.16 -6.89
C ASP A 91 1.90 -5.23 -6.14
N ARG A 92 0.67 -5.70 -5.89
CA ARG A 92 -0.27 -5.09 -4.97
C ARG A 92 -0.61 -6.09 -3.88
N TYR A 93 0.02 -5.90 -2.73
CA TYR A 93 -0.34 -6.60 -1.50
C TYR A 93 -1.51 -5.89 -0.84
N SER A 94 -2.51 -6.65 -0.43
CA SER A 94 -3.65 -6.16 0.35
C SER A 94 -3.57 -6.70 1.77
N SER A 95 -4.02 -5.89 2.73
CA SER A 95 -4.10 -6.28 4.13
C SER A 95 -5.56 -6.45 4.57
N GLY A 96 -5.78 -7.41 5.47
CA GLY A 96 -7.05 -7.56 6.19
C GLY A 96 -7.24 -6.50 7.27
N GLU A 97 -8.36 -6.55 7.99
CA GLU A 97 -8.68 -5.58 9.06
C GLU A 97 -7.68 -5.61 10.23
N ASN A 98 -7.02 -6.75 10.45
CA ASN A 98 -5.96 -6.92 11.44
C ASN A 98 -4.59 -6.38 10.97
N GLY A 99 -4.52 -5.76 9.79
CA GLY A 99 -3.29 -5.21 9.20
C GLY A 99 -2.34 -6.26 8.61
N ARG A 100 -2.68 -7.55 8.67
CA ARG A 100 -1.87 -8.64 8.09
C ARG A 100 -2.11 -8.74 6.60
N LEU A 101 -1.06 -9.06 5.84
CA LEU A 101 -1.19 -9.34 4.41
C LEU A 101 -2.08 -10.57 4.20
N ASN A 102 -3.01 -10.49 3.25
CA ASN A 102 -3.93 -11.59 2.95
C ASN A 102 -3.99 -11.95 1.45
N GLN A 103 -3.51 -11.06 0.57
CA GLN A 103 -3.54 -11.29 -0.87
C GLN A 103 -2.40 -10.53 -1.54
N LEU A 104 -1.81 -11.16 -2.56
CA LEU A 104 -0.96 -10.51 -3.56
C LEU A 104 -1.65 -10.60 -4.92
N ARG A 105 -1.74 -9.47 -5.62
CA ARG A 105 -1.95 -9.41 -7.06
C ARG A 105 -0.66 -8.94 -7.72
N ARG A 106 -0.04 -9.81 -8.51
CA ARG A 106 1.20 -9.56 -9.21
C ARG A 106 0.93 -9.41 -10.69
N LYS A 107 1.45 -8.35 -11.31
CA LYS A 107 1.51 -8.21 -12.76
C LYS A 107 2.97 -8.17 -13.18
N ILE A 108 3.32 -8.99 -14.16
CA ILE A 108 4.67 -9.09 -14.72
C ILE A 108 4.57 -8.72 -16.19
N ASN A 109 5.39 -7.79 -16.66
CA ASN A 109 5.56 -7.52 -18.08
C ASN A 109 6.98 -7.91 -18.49
N ILE A 110 7.12 -8.68 -19.56
CA ILE A 110 8.41 -9.08 -20.14
C ILE A 110 8.72 -8.19 -21.34
N ILE A 111 9.93 -7.62 -21.40
CA ILE A 111 10.42 -6.64 -22.38
C ILE A 111 11.84 -7.11 -22.81
N PRO A 112 12.31 -6.95 -24.05
CA PRO A 112 11.49 -6.92 -25.25
C PRO A 112 10.58 -8.16 -25.29
N GLY A 113 9.28 -7.95 -25.44
CA GLY A 113 8.29 -9.02 -25.40
C GLY A 113 6.87 -8.45 -25.51
N ASP A 114 5.93 -9.30 -25.91
CA ASP A 114 4.50 -8.96 -25.93
C ASP A 114 3.74 -9.75 -24.86
N VAL A 115 4.35 -9.96 -23.69
CA VAL A 115 3.80 -10.85 -22.66
C VAL A 115 3.56 -10.11 -21.35
N SER A 116 2.34 -10.26 -20.84
CA SER A 116 1.95 -9.83 -19.51
C SER A 116 1.34 -11.00 -18.75
N GLY A 117 1.92 -11.33 -17.60
CA GLY A 117 1.40 -12.33 -16.66
C GLY A 117 0.73 -11.65 -15.48
N GLU A 118 -0.50 -12.04 -15.17
CA GLU A 118 -1.19 -11.64 -13.95
C GLU A 118 -1.31 -12.87 -13.04
N GLN A 119 -0.80 -12.78 -11.82
CA GLN A 119 -0.86 -13.83 -10.82
C GLN A 119 -1.62 -13.32 -9.60
N VAL A 120 -2.41 -14.17 -8.98
CA VAL A 120 -3.03 -13.88 -7.69
C VAL A 120 -2.62 -14.95 -6.70
N PHE A 121 -2.25 -14.52 -5.50
CA PHE A 121 -1.91 -15.38 -4.38
C PHE A 121 -2.78 -15.03 -3.19
N GLU A 122 -3.25 -16.04 -2.49
CA GLU A 122 -3.77 -15.90 -1.14
C GLU A 122 -2.60 -16.06 -0.17
N ILE A 123 -2.49 -15.13 0.78
CA ILE A 123 -1.43 -15.13 1.78
C ILE A 123 -2.07 -15.49 3.11
N ASN A 124 -1.49 -16.49 3.77
CA ASN A 124 -1.70 -16.74 5.18
C ASN A 124 -0.36 -16.60 5.91
N ASP A 125 -0.42 -16.50 7.23
CA ASP A 125 0.65 -16.24 8.18
C ASP A 125 2.09 -16.51 7.68
N GLU A 126 2.36 -17.73 7.22
CA GLU A 126 3.69 -18.17 6.80
C GLU A 126 3.76 -18.65 5.34
N SER A 127 2.64 -18.71 4.61
CA SER A 127 2.62 -19.27 3.25
C SER A 127 1.79 -18.45 2.27
N ALA A 128 2.14 -18.57 0.99
CA ALA A 128 1.40 -17.97 -0.10
C ALA A 128 0.98 -19.05 -1.10
N ASN A 129 -0.32 -19.18 -1.32
CA ASN A 129 -0.90 -20.12 -2.26
C ASN A 129 -1.32 -19.38 -3.53
N LYS A 130 -0.75 -19.76 -4.67
CA LYS A 130 -1.14 -19.19 -5.97
C LYS A 130 -2.53 -19.67 -6.35
N ILE A 131 -3.50 -18.76 -6.41
CA ILE A 131 -4.89 -19.08 -6.73
C ILE A 131 -5.19 -18.94 -8.23
N SER A 132 -4.46 -18.10 -8.96
CA SER A 132 -4.65 -17.96 -10.40
C SER A 132 -3.42 -17.43 -11.12
N THR A 133 -3.37 -17.71 -12.42
CA THR A 133 -2.45 -17.10 -13.37
C THR A 133 -3.17 -16.88 -14.68
N VAL A 134 -3.17 -15.66 -15.18
CA VAL A 134 -3.74 -15.26 -16.47
C VAL A 134 -2.63 -14.65 -17.31
N ARG A 135 -2.56 -15.05 -18.58
CA ARG A 135 -1.57 -14.52 -19.53
C ARG A 135 -2.28 -13.71 -20.60
N ARG A 136 -1.69 -12.57 -20.94
CA ARG A 136 -2.21 -11.65 -21.95
C ARG A 136 -1.08 -11.14 -22.81
N LYS A 137 -1.41 -10.82 -24.07
CA LYS A 137 -0.53 -10.02 -24.90
C LYS A 137 -0.43 -8.61 -24.33
N LEU A 138 0.78 -8.08 -24.14
CA LEU A 138 0.99 -6.76 -23.54
C LEU A 138 0.34 -5.64 -24.40
N SER A 139 0.51 -5.72 -25.71
CA SER A 139 0.03 -4.80 -26.73
C SER A 139 -1.49 -4.77 -26.89
N THR A 140 -2.14 -5.94 -26.85
CA THR A 140 -3.58 -6.08 -27.15
C THR A 140 -4.45 -6.39 -25.95
N ARG A 141 -3.85 -6.76 -24.80
CA ARG A 141 -4.52 -7.28 -23.59
C ARG A 141 -5.39 -8.53 -23.80
N LYS A 142 -5.38 -9.11 -25.00
CA LYS A 142 -6.09 -10.36 -25.31
C LYS A 142 -5.40 -11.51 -24.58
N ILE A 143 -6.18 -12.52 -24.20
CA ILE A 143 -5.63 -13.75 -23.62
C ILE A 143 -4.63 -14.32 -24.61
N ASP A 144 -3.43 -14.63 -24.13
CA ASP A 144 -2.45 -15.33 -24.96
C ASP A 144 -2.85 -16.80 -25.03
N GLY A 145 -3.38 -17.21 -26.19
CA GLY A 145 -3.82 -18.57 -26.44
C GLY A 145 -2.70 -19.54 -26.80
N ASN A 146 -1.43 -19.08 -26.84
CA ASN A 146 -0.30 -19.94 -27.12
C ASN A 146 0.28 -20.51 -25.81
N PRO A 147 0.13 -21.82 -25.55
CA PRO A 147 0.55 -22.43 -24.29
C PRO A 147 2.07 -22.62 -24.16
N ARG A 148 2.89 -22.23 -25.15
CA ARG A 148 4.35 -22.33 -25.02
C ARG A 148 4.80 -21.57 -23.77
N ASP A 149 5.66 -22.23 -22.98
CA ASP A 149 6.19 -21.73 -21.72
C ASP A 149 7.01 -20.46 -21.94
N VAL A 150 6.34 -19.32 -22.02
CA VAL A 150 7.02 -18.04 -21.83
C VAL A 150 7.45 -18.00 -20.38
N TRP A 151 8.76 -17.97 -20.20
CA TRP A 151 9.40 -17.80 -18.92
C TRP A 151 8.86 -16.54 -18.22
N LEU A 152 8.46 -16.70 -16.95
CA LEU A 152 8.21 -15.60 -16.03
C LEU A 152 9.24 -15.73 -14.90
N PRO A 153 9.80 -14.62 -14.39
CA PRO A 153 10.72 -14.67 -13.26
C PRO A 153 10.01 -15.30 -12.05
N ASP A 154 10.72 -16.20 -11.38
CA ASP A 154 10.27 -16.76 -10.10
C ASP A 154 10.66 -15.79 -8.98
N LEU A 155 9.68 -14.99 -8.55
CA LEU A 155 9.89 -13.95 -7.55
C LEU A 155 9.22 -14.34 -6.24
N PRO A 156 9.87 -14.12 -5.09
CA PRO A 156 9.30 -14.48 -3.79
C PRO A 156 7.99 -13.74 -3.54
N VAL A 157 7.09 -14.37 -2.78
CA VAL A 157 5.89 -13.72 -2.26
C VAL A 157 6.14 -13.30 -0.83
N ILE A 158 6.10 -12.00 -0.57
CA ILE A 158 6.25 -11.43 0.78
C ILE A 158 4.98 -11.72 1.58
N THR A 159 5.09 -12.51 2.65
CA THR A 159 3.96 -12.94 3.49
C THR A 159 3.73 -12.04 4.71
N THR A 160 4.73 -11.24 5.10
CA THR A 160 4.64 -10.31 6.26
C THR A 160 5.19 -8.93 5.91
N LEU A 161 4.71 -7.89 6.61
CA LEU A 161 5.21 -6.51 6.39
C LEU A 161 6.71 -6.36 6.74
N GLN A 162 7.21 -7.22 7.64
CA GLN A 162 8.60 -7.21 8.10
C GLN A 162 9.57 -7.76 7.05
N ALA A 163 9.09 -8.59 6.12
CA ALA A 163 9.88 -9.18 5.06
C ALA A 163 10.08 -8.26 3.83
N PHE A 164 9.46 -7.06 3.80
CA PHE A 164 9.81 -6.07 2.78
C PHE A 164 11.23 -5.52 3.00
N PRO A 165 11.97 -5.21 1.93
CA PRO A 165 13.34 -4.67 2.04
C PRO A 165 13.40 -3.28 2.71
N PHE A 166 12.26 -2.59 2.76
CA PHE A 166 12.09 -1.28 3.41
C PHE A 166 11.35 -1.37 4.75
N SER A 167 11.25 -2.56 5.37
CA SER A 167 10.44 -2.76 6.58
C SER A 167 10.85 -1.88 7.76
N SER A 168 12.14 -1.54 7.89
CA SER A 168 12.66 -0.61 8.91
C SER A 168 12.02 0.78 8.83
N LEU A 169 11.73 1.28 7.62
CA LEU A 169 11.07 2.56 7.39
C LEU A 169 9.58 2.54 7.75
N LEU A 170 8.94 1.36 7.71
CA LEU A 170 7.54 1.22 8.15
C LEU A 170 7.38 1.57 9.63
N ASN A 171 8.38 1.20 10.45
CA ASN A 171 8.42 1.53 11.88
C ASN A 171 8.74 3.02 12.13
N LYS A 172 9.29 3.73 11.14
CA LYS A 172 9.62 5.16 11.20
C LYS A 172 8.55 6.07 10.60
N ARG A 173 7.33 5.56 10.37
CA ARG A 173 6.21 6.32 9.79
C ARG A 173 6.04 7.71 10.42
N SER A 174 6.03 7.81 11.75
CA SER A 174 5.86 9.11 12.44
C SER A 174 7.00 10.09 12.14
N ALA A 175 8.24 9.60 12.07
CA ALA A 175 9.40 10.41 11.71
C ALA A 175 9.32 10.89 10.25
N VAL A 176 8.95 10.00 9.31
CA VAL A 176 8.75 10.37 7.89
C VAL A 176 7.62 11.39 7.75
N LEU A 177 6.52 11.23 8.50
CA LEU A 177 5.39 12.15 8.43
C LEU A 177 5.72 13.54 9.02
N SER A 178 6.56 13.61 10.04
CA SER A 178 6.98 14.87 10.66
C SER A 178 8.09 15.58 9.89
N LYS A 179 9.15 14.87 9.51
CA LYS A 179 10.33 15.42 8.80
C LYS A 179 10.13 15.54 7.28
N GLY A 180 9.19 14.78 6.72
CA GLY A 180 8.90 14.73 5.29
C GLY A 180 9.70 13.67 4.51
N LYS A 181 10.87 13.26 5.01
CA LYS A 181 11.74 12.23 4.42
C LYS A 181 12.55 11.52 5.51
N ASP A 182 12.80 10.22 5.33
CA ASP A 182 13.81 9.46 6.09
C ASP A 182 14.44 8.39 5.20
N CYS A 183 15.66 7.95 5.49
CA CYS A 183 16.34 6.91 4.70
C CYS A 183 17.08 5.93 5.61
N GLU A 184 17.00 4.64 5.28
CA GLU A 184 17.66 3.55 6.02
C GLU A 184 18.52 2.71 5.06
N PRO A 185 19.69 2.22 5.51
CA PRO A 185 20.48 1.28 4.74
C PRO A 185 19.67 0.06 4.30
N ILE A 186 19.98 -0.48 3.11
CA ILE A 186 19.41 -1.76 2.67
C ILE A 186 19.88 -2.85 3.65
N PRO A 187 18.97 -3.67 4.21
CA PRO A 187 19.36 -4.81 5.04
C PRO A 187 20.28 -5.76 4.26
N PRO A 188 21.31 -6.35 4.88
CA PRO A 188 22.07 -7.42 4.24
C PRO A 188 21.10 -8.56 3.87
N GLN A 189 21.18 -9.02 2.63
CA GLN A 189 20.40 -10.15 2.10
C GLN A 189 20.95 -11.49 2.57
#